data_AF-A0A4C2ADB2-F1
#
_entry.id   AF-A0A4C2ADB2-F1
#
_cell.length_a   1.000
_cell.length_b   1.000
_cell.length_c   1.000
_cell.angle_alpha   90.00
_cell.angle_beta   90.00
_cell.angle_gamma   90.00
#
_symmetry.space_group_name_H-M   'P 1'
#
loop_
_entity.id
_entity.type
_entity.pdbx_description
1 polymer ?
#
loop_
_entity_poly.entity_id
_entity_poly.type
_entity_poly.pdbx_seq_one_letter_code
_entity_poly.pdbx_strand_id
1 'polypeptide(L)'
;MEDDKIQLHIKVREILFRYRATPLTNGQSPAKLYLGRDFRIKLNALRPAKLSKSILINPVVRHLRVGDRVQVRWYDQNKTVWMLGTIKAKFGRLHYRVELDNGYELKRHINQLYKSTVISPKRR
;
A
#
# COMPACT_ATOMS: atom_id res chain seq x y z
N MET A 1 9.79 -36.52 -3.21
CA MET A 1 10.08 -35.14 -2.79
C MET A 1 11.54 -35.16 -2.38
N GLU A 2 12.47 -35.14 -3.35
CA GLU A 2 13.90 -35.17 -3.02
C GLU A 2 14.28 -33.95 -2.19
N ASP A 3 14.97 -34.19 -1.07
CA ASP A 3 15.54 -33.15 -0.23
C ASP A 3 16.51 -32.29 -1.05
N ASP A 4 16.12 -31.04 -1.25
CA ASP A 4 16.92 -30.04 -1.96
C ASP A 4 18.28 -29.84 -1.27
N LYS A 5 19.32 -30.47 -1.83
CA LYS A 5 20.73 -30.39 -1.40
C LYS A 5 21.38 -29.00 -1.59
N ILE A 6 20.61 -28.00 -1.98
CA ILE A 6 21.10 -26.66 -2.31
C ILE A 6 21.03 -25.76 -1.07
N GLN A 7 22.16 -25.16 -0.70
CA GLN A 7 22.25 -24.23 0.43
C GLN A 7 21.27 -23.06 0.28
N LEU A 8 20.62 -22.65 1.38
CA LEU A 8 19.58 -21.61 1.40
C LEU A 8 20.02 -20.32 0.68
N HIS A 9 21.27 -19.91 0.87
CA HIS A 9 21.80 -18.68 0.28
C HIS A 9 21.77 -18.71 -1.27
N ILE A 10 21.95 -19.88 -1.89
CA ILE A 10 21.89 -20.05 -3.34
C ILE A 10 20.45 -19.87 -3.82
N LYS A 11 19.48 -20.46 -3.12
CA LYS A 11 18.05 -20.31 -3.43
C LYS A 11 17.61 -18.86 -3.32
N VAL A 12 17.99 -18.17 -2.24
CA VAL A 12 17.70 -16.75 -2.03
C VAL A 12 18.32 -15.90 -3.15
N ARG A 13 19.57 -16.18 -3.53
CA ARG A 13 20.23 -15.48 -4.64
C ARG A 13 19.46 -15.65 -5.95
N GLU A 14 19.00 -16.87 -6.25
CA GLU A 14 18.24 -17.16 -7.47
C GLU A 14 16.88 -16.46 -7.49
N ILE A 15 16.15 -16.49 -6.38
CA ILE A 15 14.87 -15.77 -6.23
C ILE A 15 15.08 -14.28 -6.44
N LEU A 16 16.08 -13.69 -5.78
CA LEU A 16 16.37 -12.26 -5.88
C LEU A 16 16.82 -11.87 -7.29
N PHE A 17 17.60 -12.72 -7.97
CA PHE A 17 18.00 -12.49 -9.35
C PHE A 17 16.79 -12.44 -10.29
N ARG A 18 15.89 -13.43 -10.20
CA ARG A 18 14.66 -13.48 -11.00
C ARG A 18 13.76 -12.29 -10.69
N TYR A 19 13.51 -12.01 -9.40
CA TYR A 19 12.69 -10.88 -8.96
C TYR A 19 13.18 -9.54 -9.54
N ARG A 20 14.49 -9.29 -9.49
CA ARG A 20 15.10 -8.06 -10.02
C ARG A 20 15.06 -7.95 -11.55
N ALA A 21 14.97 -9.07 -12.27
CA ALA A 21 14.90 -9.10 -13.72
C ALA A 21 13.46 -9.02 -14.27
N THR A 22 12.46 -9.44 -13.49
CA THR A 22 11.05 -9.45 -13.92
C THR A 22 10.48 -8.03 -13.98
N PRO A 23 9.88 -7.60 -15.11
CA PRO A 23 9.22 -6.30 -15.22
C PRO A 23 8.01 -6.17 -14.27
N LEU A 24 7.83 -5.00 -13.66
CA LEU A 24 6.62 -4.66 -12.90
C LEU A 24 5.46 -4.31 -13.84
N THR A 25 4.31 -3.96 -13.25
CA THR A 25 3.13 -3.44 -13.94
C THR A 25 3.40 -2.21 -14.82
N ASN A 26 4.47 -1.46 -14.55
CA ASN A 26 4.93 -0.32 -15.35
C ASN A 26 5.85 -0.71 -16.52
N GLY A 27 6.12 -2.01 -16.72
CA GLY A 27 6.98 -2.55 -17.77
C GLY A 27 8.48 -2.43 -17.52
N GLN A 28 8.92 -1.84 -16.40
CA GLN A 28 10.32 -1.71 -16.01
C GLN A 28 10.69 -2.74 -14.93
N SER A 29 11.90 -3.29 -14.98
CA SER A 29 12.41 -4.23 -13.98
C SER A 29 12.96 -3.49 -12.75
N PRO A 30 12.96 -4.10 -11.54
CA PRO A 30 13.61 -3.49 -10.37
C PRO A 30 15.09 -3.19 -10.61
N ALA A 31 15.81 -4.07 -11.33
CA ALA A 31 17.20 -3.85 -11.69
C ALA A 31 17.39 -2.58 -12.52
N LYS A 32 16.48 -2.31 -13.47
CA LYS A 32 16.53 -1.09 -14.29
C LYS A 32 16.25 0.16 -13.48
N LEU A 33 15.25 0.11 -12.60
CA LEU A 33 14.90 1.24 -11.73
C LEU A 33 16.04 1.57 -10.76
N TYR A 34 16.74 0.55 -10.25
CA TYR A 34 17.79 0.72 -9.26
C TYR A 34 19.19 0.97 -9.87
N LEU A 35 19.59 0.20 -10.89
CA LEU A 35 20.94 0.22 -11.49
C LEU A 35 20.99 0.92 -12.86
N GLY A 36 19.87 1.41 -13.37
CA GLY A 36 19.78 2.00 -14.71
C GLY A 36 19.91 1.01 -15.87
N ARG A 37 20.04 -0.30 -15.59
CA ARG A 37 20.21 -1.35 -16.61
C ARG A 37 19.40 -2.61 -16.31
N ASP A 38 18.95 -3.28 -17.35
CA ASP A 38 18.26 -4.57 -17.23
C ASP A 38 19.26 -5.72 -17.02
N PHE A 39 18.91 -6.68 -16.15
CA PHE A 39 19.63 -7.95 -16.06
C PHE A 39 19.34 -8.82 -17.27
N ARG A 40 20.39 -9.40 -17.86
CA ARG A 40 20.24 -10.34 -18.97
C ARG A 40 19.85 -11.72 -18.43
N ILE A 41 18.64 -12.15 -18.78
CA ILE A 41 18.12 -13.49 -18.49
C ILE A 41 17.86 -14.24 -19.80
N LYS A 42 17.75 -15.58 -19.75
CA LYS A 42 17.47 -16.42 -20.93
C LYS A 42 16.21 -15.96 -21.68
N LEU A 43 15.18 -15.55 -20.95
CA LEU A 43 13.93 -15.02 -21.54
C LEU A 43 14.11 -13.72 -22.32
N ASN A 44 15.12 -12.89 -22.01
CA ASN A 44 15.37 -11.67 -22.78
C ASN A 44 15.84 -11.97 -24.20
N ALA A 45 16.48 -13.13 -24.43
CA ALA A 45 16.85 -13.56 -25.77
C ALA A 45 15.64 -13.99 -26.61
N LEU A 46 14.53 -14.33 -25.96
CA LEU A 46 13.28 -14.77 -26.60
C LEU A 46 12.24 -13.65 -26.71
N ARG A 47 12.56 -12.43 -26.25
CA ARG A 47 11.59 -11.33 -26.14
C ARG A 47 11.38 -10.68 -27.52
N PRO A 48 10.13 -10.58 -28.03
CA PRO A 48 9.85 -9.90 -29.29
C PRO A 48 10.09 -8.38 -29.17
N ALA A 49 10.46 -7.75 -30.29
CA ALA A 49 10.95 -6.37 -30.33
C ALA A 49 9.91 -5.28 -29.97
N LYS A 50 8.61 -5.62 -29.94
CA LYS A 50 7.53 -4.64 -29.68
C LYS A 50 6.72 -5.07 -28.47
N LEU A 51 6.68 -4.21 -27.45
CA LEU A 51 5.74 -4.32 -26.34
C LEU A 51 4.96 -3.04 -26.21
N SER A 52 3.63 -3.17 -26.15
CA SER A 52 2.74 -2.07 -25.81
C SER A 52 2.99 -1.67 -24.36
N LYS A 53 2.98 -0.35 -24.11
CA LYS A 53 3.06 0.18 -22.75
C LYS A 53 1.77 -0.19 -22.02
N SER A 54 1.88 -0.84 -20.87
CA SER A 54 0.75 -1.08 -19.98
C SER A 54 0.25 0.26 -19.44
N ILE A 55 -1.05 0.52 -19.63
CA ILE A 55 -1.71 1.70 -19.06
C ILE A 55 -1.86 1.46 -17.56
N LEU A 56 -1.29 2.36 -16.74
CA LEU A 56 -1.51 2.36 -15.29
C LEU A 56 -2.92 2.87 -15.01
N ILE A 57 -3.84 1.96 -14.69
CA ILE A 57 -5.18 2.32 -14.23
C ILE A 57 -5.06 2.71 -12.75
N ASN A 58 -5.32 3.99 -12.45
CA ASN A 58 -5.40 4.43 -11.06
C ASN A 58 -6.72 3.92 -10.45
N PRO A 59 -6.68 3.18 -9.33
CA PRO A 59 -7.89 2.70 -8.69
C PRO A 59 -8.72 3.87 -8.16
N VAL A 60 -10.04 3.78 -8.30
CA VAL A 60 -10.99 4.73 -7.72
C VAL A 60 -10.96 4.58 -6.20
N VAL A 61 -10.52 5.63 -5.51
CA VAL A 61 -10.43 5.65 -4.05
C VAL A 61 -11.65 6.39 -3.49
N ARG A 62 -12.18 5.91 -2.36
CA ARG A 62 -13.19 6.62 -1.55
C ARG A 62 -12.67 7.99 -1.10
N HIS A 63 -13.58 8.94 -0.88
CA HIS A 63 -13.21 10.31 -0.48
C HIS A 63 -14.01 10.73 0.77
N LEU A 64 -13.31 11.29 1.75
CA LEU A 64 -13.90 11.87 2.95
C LEU A 64 -13.58 13.37 2.99
N ARG A 65 -14.49 14.19 3.52
CA ARG A 65 -14.32 15.64 3.62
C ARG A 65 -13.85 16.04 5.02
N VAL A 66 -13.18 17.19 5.12
CA VAL A 66 -12.90 17.79 6.43
C VAL A 66 -14.22 18.16 7.09
N GLY A 67 -14.36 17.86 8.38
CA GLY A 67 -15.61 17.97 9.14
C GLY A 67 -16.50 16.72 9.07
N ASP A 68 -16.22 15.75 8.18
CA ASP A 68 -16.99 14.50 8.17
C ASP A 68 -16.76 13.74 9.49
N ARG A 69 -17.87 13.22 10.02
CA ARG A 69 -17.86 12.32 11.17
C ARG A 69 -17.46 10.91 10.73
N VAL A 70 -16.51 10.33 11.44
CA VAL A 70 -15.95 9.03 11.09
C VAL A 70 -15.73 8.13 12.30
N GLN A 71 -15.85 6.84 12.08
CA GLN A 71 -15.30 5.82 12.96
C GLN A 71 -13.85 5.57 12.55
N VAL A 72 -12.97 5.49 13.55
CA VAL A 72 -11.53 5.36 13.39
C VAL A 72 -11.07 4.08 14.05
N ARG A 73 -10.24 3.32 13.35
CA ARG A 73 -9.61 2.13 13.91
C ARG A 73 -8.57 2.53 14.97
N TRP A 74 -8.86 2.17 16.20
CA TRP A 74 -8.01 2.30 17.38
C TRP A 74 -7.37 0.95 17.71
N TYR A 75 -6.08 0.97 17.98
CA TYR A 75 -5.30 -0.23 18.29
C TYR A 75 -4.77 -0.07 19.71
N ASP A 76 -5.26 -0.89 20.61
CA ASP A 76 -4.84 -0.88 22.01
C ASP A 76 -4.80 -2.30 22.55
N GLN A 77 -3.73 -2.65 23.28
CA GLN A 77 -3.52 -3.95 23.92
C GLN A 77 -3.95 -5.16 23.06
N ASN A 78 -3.48 -5.21 21.81
CA ASN A 78 -3.79 -6.25 20.83
C ASN A 78 -5.28 -6.38 20.42
N LYS A 79 -6.13 -5.43 20.84
CA LYS A 79 -7.53 -5.31 20.43
C LYS A 79 -7.68 -4.20 19.39
N THR A 80 -8.52 -4.46 18.40
CA THR A 80 -8.97 -3.46 17.44
C THR A 80 -10.34 -2.98 17.87
N VAL A 81 -10.45 -1.70 18.24
CA VAL A 81 -11.74 -1.06 18.58
C VAL A 81 -11.99 0.07 17.58
N TRP A 82 -13.25 0.33 17.25
CA TRP A 82 -13.63 1.49 16.44
C TRP A 82 -14.11 2.60 17.35
N MET A 83 -13.46 3.76 17.27
CA MET A 83 -13.81 4.94 18.06
C MET A 83 -14.33 6.05 17.16
N LEU A 84 -15.21 6.89 17.67
CA LEU A 84 -15.76 8.02 16.91
C LEU A 84 -14.81 9.23 16.95
N GLY A 85 -14.79 9.96 15.85
CA GLY A 85 -14.03 11.19 15.70
C GLY A 85 -14.45 11.99 14.47
N THR A 86 -13.83 13.14 14.29
CA THR A 86 -14.12 14.08 13.20
C THR A 86 -12.85 14.37 12.41
N ILE A 87 -12.95 14.37 11.08
CA ILE A 87 -11.79 14.66 10.22
C ILE A 87 -11.42 16.14 10.34
N LYS A 88 -10.20 16.41 10.79
CA LYS A 88 -9.65 17.77 10.94
C LYS A 88 -8.88 18.24 9.72
N ALA A 89 -8.17 17.34 9.05
CA ALA A 89 -7.39 17.67 7.86
C ALA A 89 -7.22 16.47 6.92
N LYS A 90 -6.97 16.76 5.65
CA LYS A 90 -6.65 15.78 4.60
C LYS A 90 -5.23 16.04 4.09
N PHE A 91 -4.33 15.07 4.22
CA PHE A 91 -2.93 15.22 3.80
C PHE A 91 -2.67 14.77 2.36
N GLY A 92 -3.60 14.03 1.76
CA GLY A 92 -3.48 13.53 0.40
C GLY A 92 -4.67 12.68 0.02
N ARG A 93 -4.52 11.80 -0.99
CA ARG A 93 -5.61 10.91 -1.42
C ARG A 93 -6.08 9.95 -0.32
N LEU A 94 -5.14 9.43 0.45
CA LEU A 94 -5.36 8.28 1.34
C LEU A 94 -5.23 8.60 2.83
N HIS A 95 -4.54 9.68 3.20
CA HIS A 95 -4.21 9.98 4.60
C HIS A 95 -5.00 11.17 5.14
N TYR A 96 -5.56 10.99 6.33
CA TYR A 96 -6.38 11.97 7.03
C TYR A 96 -5.90 12.14 8.47
N ARG A 97 -6.08 13.36 9.01
CA ARG A 97 -5.94 13.69 10.43
C ARG A 97 -7.34 13.68 11.05
N VAL A 98 -7.52 12.90 12.11
CA VAL A 98 -8.80 12.76 12.79
C VAL A 98 -8.64 13.09 14.26
N GLU A 99 -9.56 13.90 14.77
CA GLU A 99 -9.69 14.23 16.18
C GLU A 99 -10.79 13.35 16.78
N LEU A 100 -10.45 12.53 17.75
CA LEU A 100 -11.38 11.65 18.45
C LEU A 100 -12.15 12.41 19.53
N ASP A 101 -13.29 11.85 19.94
CA ASP A 101 -14.12 12.45 20.98
C ASP A 101 -13.42 12.55 22.34
N ASN A 102 -12.48 11.64 22.59
CA ASN A 102 -11.63 11.64 23.78
C ASN A 102 -10.51 12.72 23.73
N GLY A 103 -10.46 13.54 22.66
CA GLY A 103 -9.51 14.65 22.52
C GLY A 103 -8.18 14.27 21.87
N TYR A 104 -7.94 13.00 21.55
CA TYR A 104 -6.71 12.61 20.86
C TYR A 104 -6.79 12.91 19.37
N GLU A 105 -5.68 13.38 18.80
CA GLU A 105 -5.53 13.51 17.36
C GLU A 105 -4.60 12.44 16.80
N LEU A 106 -4.98 11.87 15.66
CA LEU A 106 -4.14 10.87 15.01
C LEU A 106 -4.28 10.84 13.49
N LYS A 107 -3.23 10.32 12.85
CA LYS A 107 -3.16 10.15 11.40
C LYS A 107 -3.57 8.74 11.02
N ARG A 108 -4.49 8.62 10.06
CA ARG A 108 -5.01 7.32 9.58
C ARG A 108 -5.12 7.25 8.08
N HIS A 109 -5.00 6.03 7.57
CA HIS A 109 -5.29 5.70 6.19
C HIS A 109 -6.80 5.56 5.99
N ILE A 110 -7.32 5.80 4.78
CA ILE A 110 -8.75 5.76 4.49
C ILE A 110 -9.40 4.39 4.78
N ASN A 111 -8.64 3.30 4.67
CA ASN A 111 -9.10 1.94 5.02
C ASN A 111 -9.28 1.73 6.53
N GLN A 112 -8.77 2.64 7.36
CA GLN A 112 -8.92 2.64 8.82
C GLN A 112 -10.01 3.61 9.28
N LEU A 113 -10.80 4.14 8.33
CA LEU A 113 -11.86 5.11 8.58
C LEU A 113 -13.16 4.60 7.99
N TYR A 114 -14.28 4.83 8.66
CA TYR A 114 -15.61 4.65 8.08
C TYR A 114 -16.43 5.91 8.29
N LYS A 115 -17.14 6.35 7.25
CA LYS A 115 -18.07 7.47 7.41
C LYS A 115 -19.20 7.03 8.34
N SER A 116 -19.48 7.83 9.35
CA SER A 116 -20.53 7.55 10.32
C SER A 116 -21.58 8.65 10.27
N THR A 117 -22.85 8.28 10.43
CA THR A 117 -23.97 9.21 10.57
C THR A 117 -24.24 9.60 12.03
N VAL A 118 -23.50 9.02 12.99
CA VAL A 118 -23.71 9.23 14.42
C VAL A 118 -23.26 10.63 14.83
N ILE A 119 -24.20 11.46 15.27
CA ILE A 119 -23.97 12.83 15.68
C ILE A 119 -23.04 12.85 16.91
N SER A 120 -22.09 13.78 16.96
CA SER A 120 -21.20 13.94 18.11
C SER A 120 -21.99 14.29 19.37
N PRO A 121 -21.67 13.67 20.54
CA PRO A 121 -22.28 14.12 21.80
C PRO A 121 -21.93 15.59 22.01
N LYS A 122 -22.94 16.44 22.21
CA LYS A 122 -22.72 17.85 22.59
C LYS A 122 -21.89 17.85 23.87
N ARG A 123 -20.68 18.41 23.82
CA ARG A 123 -19.94 18.78 25.04
C ARG A 123 -20.83 19.76 25.81
N ARG A 124 -21.33 19.33 26.97
CA ARG A 124 -22.01 20.18 27.95
C ARG A 124 -20.99 21.11 28.60
#